data_AF-A0A7R9M047-F1
#
_entry.id   AF-A0A7R9M047-F1
#
_cell.length_a   1.000
_cell.length_b   1.000
_cell.length_c   1.000
_cell.angle_alpha   90.00
_cell.angle_beta   90.00
_cell.angle_gamma   90.00
#
_symmetry.space_group_name_H-M   'P 1'
#
loop_
_entity.id
_entity.type
_entity.pdbx_description
1 polymer ?
#
loop_
_entity_poly.entity_id
_entity_poly.type
_entity_poly.pdbx_seq_one_letter_code
_entity_poly.pdbx_strand_id
1 'polypeptide(L)'
;IYCSAIIFRDVLIAIGKVPALSELYEQQIGYEFAGRRANTGERVIGININNSVATSTRVDPYLFTTIPDNWSMEDAVTILSSYFTVWYGLIERTHIRQGESVLIHSAAGGVGQAAINVCQHLGCDIYATVGTEEKKQFLINT
;
A
#
# COMPACT_ATOMS: atom_id res chain seq x y z
N ILE A 1 -9.73 -8.37 12.60
CA ILE A 1 -9.37 -7.83 11.26
C ILE A 1 -10.54 -8.14 10.34
N TYR A 2 -10.93 -7.17 9.51
CA TYR A 2 -12.04 -7.32 8.56
C TYR A 2 -11.52 -7.48 7.14
N CYS A 3 -10.50 -6.71 6.77
CA CYS A 3 -9.82 -6.79 5.49
C CYS A 3 -8.31 -6.85 5.72
N SER A 4 -7.58 -7.64 4.93
CA SER A 4 -6.13 -7.56 4.83
C SER A 4 -5.74 -7.59 3.36
N ALA A 5 -4.82 -6.70 2.97
CA ALA A 5 -4.32 -6.67 1.61
C ALA A 5 -3.13 -7.63 1.48
N ILE A 6 -3.10 -8.36 0.37
CA ILE A 6 -1.95 -9.15 -0.05
C ILE A 6 -1.07 -8.26 -0.94
N ILE A 7 0.14 -7.99 -0.49
CA ILE A 7 1.10 -7.19 -1.25
C ILE A 7 2.06 -8.08 -2.03
N PHE A 8 2.80 -7.50 -2.99
CA PHE A 8 3.71 -8.27 -3.84
C PHE A 8 4.76 -9.06 -3.03
N ARG A 9 5.23 -8.48 -1.91
CA ARG A 9 6.11 -9.17 -0.96
C ARG A 9 5.52 -10.48 -0.45
N ASP A 10 4.24 -10.49 -0.08
CA ASP A 10 3.57 -11.69 0.46
C ASP A 10 3.55 -12.81 -0.58
N VAL A 11 3.28 -12.47 -1.84
CA VAL A 11 3.32 -13.41 -2.96
C VAL A 11 4.74 -13.95 -3.14
N LEU A 12 5.76 -13.08 -3.17
CA LEU A 12 7.15 -13.51 -3.36
C LEU A 12 7.66 -14.42 -2.25
N ILE A 13 7.23 -14.19 -1.00
CA ILE A 13 7.52 -15.08 0.13
C ILE A 13 6.79 -16.42 -0.06
N ALA A 14 5.50 -16.39 -0.38
CA ALA A 14 4.69 -17.60 -0.55
C ALA A 14 5.21 -18.53 -1.65
N ILE A 15 5.79 -17.98 -2.73
CA ILE A 15 6.37 -18.78 -3.82
C ILE A 15 7.88 -19.06 -3.65
N GLY A 16 8.46 -18.70 -2.50
CA GLY A 16 9.88 -18.96 -2.18
C GLY A 16 10.89 -18.17 -3.01
N LYS A 17 10.49 -17.03 -3.60
CA LYS A 17 11.38 -16.15 -4.38
C LYS A 17 12.10 -15.12 -3.52
N VAL A 18 11.56 -14.79 -2.35
CA VAL A 18 12.17 -13.90 -1.36
C VAL A 18 12.15 -14.61 -0.01
N PRO A 19 13.25 -14.56 0.78
CA PRO A 19 13.25 -15.14 2.11
C PRO A 19 12.24 -14.42 3.02
N ALA A 20 11.65 -15.19 3.93
CA ALA A 20 10.90 -14.63 5.04
C ALA A 20 11.79 -13.65 5.83
N LEU A 21 11.19 -12.58 6.38
CA LEU A 21 11.95 -11.54 7.13
C LEU A 21 12.61 -12.12 8.39
N SER A 22 12.00 -13.14 8.99
CA SER A 22 12.57 -13.85 10.13
C SER A 22 11.89 -15.19 10.28
N GLU A 23 12.67 -16.25 10.49
CA GLU A 23 12.17 -17.58 10.85
C GLU A 23 11.44 -17.60 12.21
N LEU A 24 11.54 -16.52 12.99
CA LEU A 24 10.88 -16.40 14.30
C LEU A 24 9.37 -16.16 14.21
N TYR A 25 8.85 -15.76 13.04
CA TYR A 25 7.41 -15.59 12.88
C TYR A 25 6.77 -16.90 12.38
N GLU A 26 5.74 -17.38 13.08
CA GLU A 26 4.95 -18.54 12.61
C GLU A 26 4.21 -18.21 11.29
N GLN A 27 3.71 -16.99 11.19
CA GLN A 27 3.11 -16.45 9.98
C GLN A 27 4.11 -15.53 9.28
N GLN A 28 4.22 -15.65 7.95
CA GLN A 28 5.25 -14.95 7.16
C GLN A 28 4.68 -13.94 6.16
N ILE A 29 3.35 -13.83 6.12
CA ILE A 29 2.60 -13.02 5.15
C ILE A 29 1.58 -12.12 5.85
N GLY A 30 1.20 -11.06 5.16
CA GLY A 30 0.26 -10.06 5.64
C GLY A 30 1.01 -8.89 6.23
N TYR A 31 0.81 -7.73 5.62
CA TYR A 31 1.51 -6.52 5.98
C TYR A 31 0.55 -5.45 6.52
N GLU A 32 -0.61 -5.31 5.92
CA GLU A 32 -1.58 -4.27 6.25
C GLU A 32 -2.98 -4.83 6.44
N PHE A 33 -3.77 -4.16 7.29
CA PHE A 33 -5.13 -4.55 7.63
C PHE A 33 -6.04 -3.34 7.83
N ALA A 34 -7.33 -3.57 7.65
CA ALA A 34 -8.41 -2.73 8.16
C ALA A 34 -9.30 -3.55 9.10
N GLY A 35 -9.77 -2.93 10.18
CA GLY A 35 -10.64 -3.60 11.13
C GLY A 35 -11.17 -2.68 12.22
N ARG A 36 -11.49 -3.28 13.37
CA ARG A 36 -11.99 -2.57 14.55
C ARG A 36 -11.14 -2.84 15.77
N ARG A 37 -10.94 -1.81 16.59
CA ARG A 37 -10.33 -1.96 17.91
C ARG A 37 -11.26 -2.76 18.82
N ALA A 38 -10.71 -3.78 19.50
CA ALA A 38 -11.51 -4.70 20.31
C ALA A 38 -12.23 -4.02 21.48
N ASN A 39 -11.62 -2.98 22.07
CA ASN A 39 -12.14 -2.29 23.24
C ASN A 39 -13.07 -1.11 22.92
N THR A 40 -12.86 -0.41 21.81
CA THR A 40 -13.66 0.78 21.46
C THR A 40 -14.60 0.58 20.27
N GLY A 41 -14.40 -0.48 19.47
CA GLY A 41 -15.12 -0.68 18.21
C GLY A 41 -14.72 0.27 17.08
N GLU A 42 -13.78 1.20 17.33
CA GLU A 42 -13.29 2.19 16.37
C GLU A 42 -12.71 1.54 15.13
N ARG A 43 -13.05 2.09 13.95
CA ARG A 43 -12.54 1.62 12.66
C ARG A 43 -11.10 2.08 12.48
N VAL A 44 -10.20 1.15 12.24
CA VAL A 44 -8.77 1.44 12.12
C VAL A 44 -8.15 0.74 10.93
N ILE A 45 -7.15 1.38 10.37
CA ILE A 45 -6.24 0.84 9.37
C ILE A 45 -4.84 0.85 9.95
N GLY A 46 -4.06 -0.21 9.70
CA GLY A 46 -2.71 -0.29 10.24
C GLY A 46 -1.81 -1.29 9.52
N ILE A 47 -0.56 -1.27 9.94
CA ILE A 47 0.49 -2.19 9.52
C ILE A 47 0.78 -3.16 10.66
N ASN A 48 0.88 -4.43 10.33
CA ASN A 48 1.49 -5.41 11.20
C ASN A 48 2.32 -6.39 10.38
N ILE A 49 3.63 -6.36 10.59
CA ILE A 49 4.59 -7.18 9.84
C ILE A 49 4.29 -8.65 10.13
N ASN A 50 3.90 -9.36 9.07
CA ASN A 50 3.64 -10.80 9.02
C ASN A 50 2.44 -11.31 9.83
N ASN A 51 1.54 -10.45 10.33
CA ASN A 51 0.41 -10.86 11.18
C ASN A 51 -0.91 -10.16 10.84
N SER A 52 -1.04 -9.69 9.60
CA SER A 52 -2.24 -8.98 9.14
C SER A 52 -3.26 -9.88 8.44
N VAL A 53 -2.85 -11.01 7.87
CA VAL A 53 -3.76 -12.03 7.33
C VAL A 53 -4.20 -12.95 8.47
N ALA A 54 -5.05 -12.44 9.35
CA ALA A 54 -5.50 -13.14 10.56
C ALA A 54 -6.93 -12.71 10.94
N THR A 55 -7.56 -13.40 11.89
CA THR A 55 -8.87 -13.01 12.42
C THR A 55 -8.76 -11.87 13.44
N SER A 56 -7.68 -11.84 14.21
CA SER A 56 -7.35 -10.78 15.19
C SER A 56 -5.83 -10.65 15.31
N THR A 57 -5.35 -9.49 15.74
CA THR A 57 -3.92 -9.24 15.90
C THR A 57 -3.65 -8.15 16.94
N ARG A 58 -2.46 -8.17 17.53
CA ARG A 58 -1.95 -7.09 18.40
C ARG A 58 -1.08 -6.18 17.57
N VAL A 59 -1.32 -4.88 17.68
CA VAL A 59 -0.64 -3.87 16.85
C VAL A 59 -0.09 -2.80 17.76
N ASP A 60 1.10 -2.32 17.44
CA ASP A 60 1.69 -1.17 18.09
C ASP A 60 0.78 0.06 17.90
N PRO A 61 0.50 0.85 18.95
CA PRO A 61 -0.33 2.05 18.84
C PRO A 61 0.18 3.10 17.85
N TYR A 62 1.46 3.07 17.46
CA TYR A 62 2.04 3.95 16.44
C TYR A 62 1.89 3.43 15.01
N LEU A 63 1.42 2.19 14.83
CA LEU A 63 1.31 1.52 13.52
C LEU A 63 -0.14 1.37 13.03
N PHE A 64 -1.09 2.08 13.62
CA PHE A 64 -2.44 2.20 13.09
C PHE A 64 -2.99 3.62 13.25
N THR A 65 -4.01 3.93 12.46
CA THR A 65 -4.77 5.19 12.55
C THR A 65 -6.26 4.94 12.29
N THR A 66 -7.09 5.92 12.63
CA THR A 66 -8.54 5.88 12.44
C THR A 66 -8.87 5.96 10.94
N ILE A 67 -9.80 5.11 10.49
CA ILE A 67 -10.33 5.18 9.12
C ILE A 67 -11.35 6.33 9.05
N PRO A 68 -11.26 7.25 8.07
CA PRO A 68 -12.26 8.28 7.85
C PRO A 68 -13.67 7.70 7.70
N ASP A 69 -14.68 8.41 8.22
CA ASP A 69 -16.07 7.93 8.24
C ASP A 69 -16.61 7.61 6.84
N ASN A 70 -16.18 8.39 5.84
CA ASN A 70 -16.61 8.27 4.45
C ASN A 70 -15.87 7.20 3.64
N TRP A 71 -14.92 6.48 4.23
CA TRP A 71 -14.21 5.39 3.55
C TRP A 71 -14.81 4.05 3.95
N SER A 72 -14.78 3.05 3.07
CA SER A 72 -15.02 1.65 3.43
C SER A 72 -13.77 1.03 4.09
N MET A 73 -13.85 -0.18 4.65
CA MET A 73 -12.63 -0.85 5.16
C MET A 73 -11.78 -1.39 4.01
N GLU A 74 -12.46 -1.78 2.93
CA GLU A 74 -11.91 -2.28 1.68
C GLU A 74 -11.10 -1.21 0.98
N ASP A 75 -11.62 0.01 0.84
CA ASP A 75 -10.88 1.11 0.24
C ASP A 75 -9.69 1.50 1.11
N ALA A 76 -9.91 1.59 2.42
CA ALA A 76 -8.86 2.00 3.35
C ALA A 76 -7.62 1.09 3.22
N VAL A 77 -7.80 -0.25 3.29
CA VAL A 77 -6.69 -1.21 3.36
C VAL A 77 -5.76 -1.18 2.13
N THR A 78 -6.15 -0.53 1.04
CA THR A 78 -5.35 -0.44 -0.20
C THR A 78 -4.23 0.61 -0.15
N ILE A 79 -4.22 1.48 0.87
CA ILE A 79 -3.49 2.75 0.81
C ILE A 79 -2.09 2.65 1.42
N LEU A 80 -1.92 2.00 2.57
CA LEU A 80 -0.71 2.17 3.38
C LEU A 80 0.57 1.75 2.64
N SER A 81 0.66 0.50 2.19
CA SER A 81 1.86 -0.03 1.55
C SER A 81 2.24 0.75 0.29
N SER A 82 1.25 1.08 -0.54
CA SER A 82 1.45 1.82 -1.79
C SER A 82 1.90 3.25 -1.53
N TYR A 83 1.16 4.01 -0.71
CA TYR A 83 1.47 5.42 -0.46
C TYR A 83 2.71 5.61 0.43
N PHE A 84 2.99 4.74 1.40
CA PHE A 84 4.25 4.84 2.14
C PHE A 84 5.46 4.60 1.25
N THR A 85 5.37 3.65 0.31
CA THR A 85 6.46 3.41 -0.65
C THR A 85 6.71 4.65 -1.51
N VAL A 86 5.64 5.26 -2.01
CA VAL A 86 5.72 6.47 -2.85
C VAL A 86 6.22 7.67 -2.04
N TRP A 87 5.68 7.89 -0.84
CA TRP A 87 6.07 9.00 0.01
C TRP A 87 7.56 8.91 0.37
N TYR A 88 8.00 7.74 0.84
CA TYR A 88 9.40 7.52 1.16
C TYR A 88 10.28 7.69 -0.09
N GLY A 89 9.92 7.07 -1.21
CA GLY A 89 10.71 7.11 -2.44
C GLY A 89 10.82 8.52 -3.04
N LEU A 90 9.69 9.19 -3.24
CA LEU A 90 9.62 10.45 -3.99
C LEU A 90 9.82 11.69 -3.12
N ILE A 91 9.27 11.69 -1.90
CA ILE A 91 9.30 12.87 -1.02
C ILE A 91 10.53 12.83 -0.12
N GLU A 92 10.72 11.74 0.62
CA GLU A 92 11.80 11.67 1.63
C GLU A 92 13.17 11.38 1.03
N ARG A 93 13.24 10.57 -0.03
CA ARG A 93 14.52 10.11 -0.59
C ARG A 93 15.01 10.93 -1.77
N THR A 94 14.12 11.38 -2.65
CA THR A 94 14.49 12.15 -3.84
C THR A 94 14.10 13.61 -3.77
N HIS A 95 13.19 14.00 -2.86
CA HIS A 95 12.70 15.36 -2.70
C HIS A 95 12.13 15.96 -4.00
N ILE A 96 11.29 15.19 -4.70
CA ILE A 96 10.71 15.61 -5.99
C ILE A 96 9.96 16.94 -5.85
N ARG A 97 10.04 17.78 -6.89
CA ARG A 97 9.45 19.12 -6.92
C ARG A 97 8.53 19.32 -8.12
N GLN A 98 7.66 20.33 -8.00
CA GLN A 98 6.81 20.77 -9.09
C GLN A 98 7.62 21.06 -10.36
N GLY A 99 7.11 20.61 -11.51
CA GLY A 99 7.74 20.77 -12.83
C GLY A 99 8.89 19.79 -13.10
N GLU A 100 9.26 18.92 -12.16
CA GLU A 100 10.19 17.82 -12.45
C GLU A 100 9.47 16.68 -13.17
N SER A 101 10.23 15.89 -13.94
CA SER A 101 9.71 14.73 -14.65
C SER A 101 10.01 13.42 -13.90
N VAL A 102 9.08 12.46 -14.01
CA VAL A 102 9.17 11.15 -13.36
C VAL A 102 8.75 10.04 -14.31
N LEU A 103 9.53 8.95 -14.34
CA LEU A 103 9.17 7.71 -15.04
C LEU A 103 8.64 6.68 -14.04
N ILE A 104 7.35 6.36 -14.13
CA ILE A 104 6.66 5.39 -13.28
C ILE A 104 6.50 4.08 -14.05
N HIS A 105 7.24 3.06 -13.60
CA HIS A 105 7.10 1.71 -14.15
C HIS A 105 5.89 0.97 -13.57
N SER A 106 5.29 0.09 -14.37
CA SER A 106 4.15 -0.73 -13.96
C SER A 106 3.01 0.10 -13.37
N ALA A 107 2.73 1.24 -14.01
CA ALA A 107 1.93 2.33 -13.47
C ALA A 107 0.48 1.94 -13.10
N ALA A 108 -0.06 0.90 -13.73
CA ALA A 108 -1.39 0.38 -13.40
C ALA A 108 -1.44 -0.49 -12.11
N GLY A 109 -0.31 -0.76 -11.47
CA GLY A 109 -0.26 -1.44 -10.17
C GLY A 109 -0.51 -0.48 -8.98
N GLY A 110 -0.69 -1.01 -7.77
CA GLY A 110 -1.03 -0.21 -6.58
C GLY A 110 -0.04 0.93 -6.28
N VAL A 111 1.26 0.62 -6.25
CA VAL A 111 2.33 1.63 -6.06
C VAL A 111 2.35 2.63 -7.23
N GLY A 112 2.13 2.16 -8.46
CA GLY A 112 2.12 2.99 -9.66
C GLY A 112 1.00 4.01 -9.66
N GLN A 113 -0.21 3.58 -9.29
CA GLN A 113 -1.38 4.46 -9.17
C GLN A 113 -1.19 5.49 -8.04
N ALA A 114 -0.66 5.05 -6.89
CA ALA A 114 -0.31 5.97 -5.81
C ALA A 114 0.75 7.00 -6.24
N ALA A 115 1.75 6.58 -7.02
CA ALA A 115 2.78 7.47 -7.54
C ALA A 115 2.21 8.50 -8.51
N ILE A 116 1.31 8.08 -9.41
CA ILE A 116 0.61 9.00 -10.31
C ILE A 116 -0.16 10.04 -9.51
N ASN A 117 -0.96 9.62 -8.54
CA ASN A 117 -1.78 10.54 -7.73
C ASN A 117 -0.92 11.57 -6.99
N VAL A 118 0.18 11.14 -6.36
CA VAL A 118 1.10 12.04 -5.66
C VAL A 118 1.79 13.00 -6.64
N CYS A 119 2.29 12.51 -7.76
CA CYS A 119 2.98 13.33 -8.75
C CYS A 119 2.05 14.35 -9.43
N GLN A 120 0.79 13.98 -9.70
CA GLN A 120 -0.23 14.90 -10.19
C GLN A 120 -0.52 16.00 -9.17
N HIS A 121 -0.66 15.64 -7.88
CA HIS A 121 -0.87 16.61 -6.80
C HIS A 121 0.29 17.61 -6.68
N LEU A 122 1.53 17.17 -6.92
CA LEU A 122 2.72 18.00 -6.89
C LEU A 122 2.96 18.79 -8.19
N GLY A 123 2.23 18.50 -9.27
CA GLY A 123 2.43 19.12 -10.58
C GLY A 123 3.71 18.68 -11.28
N CYS A 124 4.03 17.38 -11.24
CA CYS A 124 5.15 16.76 -11.96
C CYS A 124 4.73 16.28 -13.36
N ASP A 125 5.68 16.19 -14.28
CA ASP A 125 5.49 15.60 -15.61
C ASP A 125 5.65 14.06 -15.55
N ILE A 126 4.58 13.32 -15.81
CA ILE A 126 4.54 11.87 -15.63
C ILE A 126 4.74 11.14 -16.95
N TYR A 127 5.72 10.24 -16.98
CA TYR A 127 5.87 9.19 -17.98
C TYR A 127 5.53 7.85 -17.33
N ALA A 128 4.72 7.02 -17.98
CA ALA A 128 4.24 5.77 -17.40
C ALA A 128 4.48 4.57 -18.33
N THR A 129 4.83 3.42 -17.76
CA THR A 129 4.82 2.14 -18.49
C THR A 129 3.76 1.19 -17.96
N VAL A 130 3.13 0.45 -18.87
CA VAL A 130 2.12 -0.58 -18.55
C VAL A 130 2.31 -1.80 -19.44
N GLY A 131 1.83 -2.96 -18.99
CA GLY A 131 2.04 -4.22 -19.69
C GLY A 131 1.00 -4.59 -20.75
N THR A 132 -0.17 -3.92 -20.77
CA THR A 132 -1.28 -4.23 -21.69
C THR A 132 -2.02 -2.97 -22.09
N GLU A 133 -2.72 -3.01 -23.24
CA GLU A 133 -3.55 -1.89 -23.71
C GLU A 133 -4.73 -1.62 -22.76
N GLU A 134 -5.31 -2.66 -22.17
CA GLU A 134 -6.36 -2.51 -21.15
C GLU A 134 -5.89 -1.70 -19.94
N LYS A 135 -4.68 -2.00 -19.43
CA LYS A 135 -4.07 -1.25 -18.32
C LYS A 135 -3.74 0.19 -18.71
N LYS A 136 -3.34 0.41 -19.95
CA LYS A 136 -3.14 1.76 -20.49
C LYS A 136 -4.45 2.54 -20.47
N GLN A 137 -5.52 1.92 -20.96
CA GLN A 137 -6.79 2.60 -21.07
C GLN A 137 -7.45 2.85 -19.71
N PHE A 138 -7.25 1.94 -18.76
CA PHE A 138 -7.59 2.15 -17.36
C PHE A 138 -6.95 3.43 -16.80
N LEU A 139 -5.65 3.65 -17.04
CA LEU A 139 -4.95 4.84 -16.55
C LEU A 139 -5.33 6.13 -17.29
N ILE A 140 -5.75 6.06 -18.55
CA ILE A 140 -6.14 7.25 -19.32
C ILE A 140 -7.56 7.71 -18.95
N ASN A 141 -8.43 6.76 -18.60
CA ASN A 141 -9.85 7.02 -18.35
C ASN A 141 -10.18 7.33 -16.89
N THR A 142 -9.22 7.19 -15.98
CA THR A 142 -9.39 7.41 -14.53
C THR A 142 -8.60 8.64 -14.13
#